data_AF-A0A0Q6TTW6-F1
#
_entry.id   AF-A0A0Q6TTW6-F1
#
_cell.length_a   1.000
_cell.length_b   1.000
_cell.length_c   1.000
_cell.angle_alpha   90.00
_cell.angle_beta   90.00
_cell.angle_gamma   90.00
#
_symmetry.space_group_name_H-M   'P 1'
#
loop_
_entity.id
_entity.type
_entity.pdbx_description
1 polymer ?
#
loop_
_entity_poly.entity_id
_entity_poly.type
_entity_poly.pdbx_seq_one_letter_code
_entity_poly.pdbx_strand_id
1 'polypeptide(L)'
;MRRLLACFAVILLTACSAPASTTPGAGAPPAQSPRTPVAEGGMCGGFAGFQCQAGLTCQMEPGVCGRIADAAGVCRKAPQVCTRIYKPVCGCDGKTYGNACEAAAKGVSVTAEGECKSR
;
A
#
# COMPACT_ATOMS: atom_id res chain seq x y z
N MET A 1 -58.43 6.17 34.24
CA MET A 1 -59.36 5.79 33.16
C MET A 1 -58.68 6.02 31.82
N ARG A 2 -58.54 4.96 31.02
CA ARG A 2 -58.03 4.92 29.64
C ARG A 2 -58.65 5.98 28.74
N ARG A 3 -57.85 6.60 27.86
CA ARG A 3 -58.16 6.70 26.42
C ARG A 3 -56.89 6.49 25.59
N LEU A 4 -56.88 5.37 24.87
CA LEU A 4 -56.01 5.06 23.73
C LEU A 4 -56.47 5.87 22.48
N LEU A 5 -55.66 5.77 21.40
CA LEU A 5 -55.94 6.00 19.97
C LEU A 5 -55.65 7.42 19.46
N ALA A 6 -54.98 7.65 18.31
CA ALA A 6 -54.34 6.78 17.34
C ALA A 6 -53.46 7.62 16.39
N CYS A 7 -52.56 6.93 15.71
CA CYS A 7 -51.67 7.35 14.64
C CYS A 7 -52.31 8.29 13.60
N PHE A 8 -51.61 9.37 13.25
CA PHE A 8 -51.67 9.91 11.88
C PHE A 8 -50.26 10.17 11.38
N ALA A 9 -49.74 9.15 10.70
CA ALA A 9 -48.56 9.24 9.86
C ALA A 9 -48.91 10.09 8.63
N VAL A 10 -48.24 11.23 8.46
CA VAL A 10 -48.20 11.94 7.17
C VAL A 10 -46.76 11.83 6.68
N ILE A 11 -46.51 10.73 5.98
CA ILE A 11 -45.26 10.45 5.29
C ILE A 11 -45.24 11.32 4.03
N LEU A 12 -44.40 12.37 4.01
CA LEU A 12 -44.11 13.13 2.79
C LEU A 12 -43.30 12.24 1.83
N LEU A 13 -43.97 11.70 0.81
CA LEU A 13 -43.33 11.05 -0.34
C LEU A 13 -43.14 12.09 -1.45
N THR A 14 -42.00 12.79 -1.43
CA THR A 14 -41.46 13.46 -2.63
C THR A 14 -40.12 12.82 -2.97
N ALA A 15 -40.16 11.78 -3.81
CA ALA A 15 -38.96 11.21 -4.42
C ALA A 15 -38.91 11.67 -5.88
N CYS A 16 -37.92 12.52 -6.20
CA CYS A 16 -37.57 12.92 -7.55
C CYS A 16 -37.06 11.71 -8.36
N SER A 17 -37.55 11.56 -9.59
CA SER A 17 -37.02 10.64 -10.59
C SER A 17 -35.82 11.26 -11.31
N ALA A 18 -34.73 10.50 -11.43
CA ALA A 18 -33.63 10.78 -12.36
C ALA A 18 -33.24 9.50 -13.09
N PRO A 19 -33.04 9.51 -14.42
CA PRO A 19 -32.48 8.37 -15.13
C PRO A 19 -30.95 8.49 -15.14
N ALA A 20 -30.24 7.51 -14.61
CA ALA A 20 -28.80 7.40 -14.77
C ALA A 20 -28.51 6.21 -15.70
N SER A 21 -28.02 6.55 -16.88
CA SER A 21 -27.50 5.68 -17.92
C SER A 21 -26.31 4.84 -17.44
N THR A 22 -26.42 3.53 -17.52
CA THR A 22 -25.29 2.61 -17.32
C THR A 22 -24.81 2.06 -18.65
N THR A 23 -23.67 2.57 -19.11
CA THR A 23 -22.80 1.91 -20.10
C THR A 23 -22.14 0.69 -19.46
N PRO A 24 -22.15 -0.50 -20.09
CA PRO A 24 -21.37 -1.63 -19.61
C PRO A 24 -19.92 -1.47 -20.09
N GLY A 25 -19.07 -0.88 -19.26
CA GLY A 25 -17.62 -0.89 -19.43
C GLY A 25 -17.05 -2.26 -19.05
N ALA A 26 -16.23 -2.81 -19.94
CA ALA A 26 -15.54 -4.09 -19.78
C ALA A 26 -14.86 -4.25 -18.40
N GLY A 27 -14.95 -5.46 -17.85
CA GLY A 27 -14.61 -5.81 -16.49
C GLY A 27 -13.25 -5.33 -16.01
N ALA A 28 -13.25 -4.29 -15.18
CA ALA A 28 -12.20 -4.08 -14.20
C ALA A 28 -12.32 -5.15 -13.10
N PRO A 29 -11.21 -5.70 -12.57
CA PRO A 29 -11.26 -6.57 -11.40
C PRO A 29 -11.96 -5.81 -10.25
N PRO A 30 -12.68 -6.52 -9.37
CA PRO A 30 -13.40 -5.88 -8.27
C PRO A 30 -12.42 -5.01 -7.47
N ALA A 31 -12.76 -3.73 -7.31
CA ALA A 31 -12.04 -2.82 -6.45
C ALA A 31 -12.00 -3.46 -5.06
N GLN A 32 -10.84 -4.00 -4.69
CA GLN A 32 -10.62 -4.55 -3.36
C GLN A 32 -10.95 -3.43 -2.37
N SER A 33 -11.80 -3.73 -1.39
CA SER A 33 -12.19 -2.78 -0.32
C SER A 33 -10.95 -1.99 0.13
N PRO A 34 -11.00 -0.65 0.23
CA PRO A 34 -9.82 0.16 0.45
C PRO A 34 -9.19 -0.23 1.77
N ARG A 35 -8.14 -1.06 1.72
CA ARG A 35 -7.36 -1.41 2.91
C ARG A 35 -6.73 -0.12 3.39
N THR A 36 -6.98 0.26 4.65
CA THR A 36 -6.32 1.41 5.27
C THR A 36 -4.80 1.22 5.15
N PRO A 37 -4.07 2.20 4.58
CA PRO A 37 -2.62 2.10 4.49
C PRO A 37 -1.98 1.97 5.88
N VAL A 38 -0.96 1.15 5.98
CA VAL A 38 -0.31 0.75 7.22
C VAL A 38 0.58 1.87 7.76
N ALA A 39 0.43 2.19 9.04
CA ALA A 39 1.23 3.20 9.73
C ALA A 39 2.68 2.75 9.97
N GLU A 40 3.54 3.69 10.37
CA GLU A 40 4.94 3.44 10.68
C GLU A 40 5.07 2.34 11.77
N GLY A 41 5.94 1.37 11.53
CA GLY A 41 6.13 0.19 12.37
C GLY A 41 5.18 -0.97 12.11
N GLY A 42 4.15 -0.79 11.29
CA GLY A 42 3.30 -1.90 10.86
C GLY A 42 3.90 -2.72 9.72
N MET A 43 3.35 -3.93 9.52
CA MET A 43 3.77 -4.85 8.46
C MET A 43 3.30 -4.41 7.07
N CYS A 44 4.16 -4.55 6.07
CA CYS A 44 3.85 -4.28 4.67
C CYS A 44 4.27 -5.45 3.77
N GLY A 45 3.77 -5.48 2.54
CA GLY A 45 3.95 -6.61 1.63
C GLY A 45 3.17 -7.82 2.12
N GLY A 46 3.80 -8.99 2.13
CA GLY A 46 3.17 -10.25 2.47
C GLY A 46 2.17 -10.72 1.41
N PHE A 47 1.55 -11.87 1.64
CA PHE A 47 0.50 -12.41 0.76
C PHE A 47 -0.71 -11.47 0.60
N ALA A 48 -0.97 -10.64 1.61
CA ALA A 48 -2.06 -9.66 1.62
C ALA A 48 -1.70 -8.34 0.90
N GLY A 49 -0.41 -8.14 0.56
CA GLY A 49 0.06 -6.93 -0.14
C GLY A 49 -0.22 -5.63 0.61
N PHE A 50 -0.03 -5.61 1.93
CA PHE A 50 -0.29 -4.41 2.73
C PHE A 50 0.63 -3.25 2.30
N GLN A 51 0.02 -2.09 2.03
CA GLN A 51 0.73 -0.89 1.57
C GLN A 51 0.95 0.07 2.72
N CYS A 52 2.12 0.72 2.74
CA CYS A 52 2.41 1.73 3.76
C CYS A 52 1.68 3.06 3.49
N GLN A 53 1.48 3.85 4.53
CA GLN A 53 1.03 5.24 4.41
C GLN A 53 1.98 6.10 3.58
N ALA A 54 1.47 7.22 3.07
CA ALA A 54 2.25 8.18 2.31
C ALA A 54 3.50 8.64 3.08
N GLY A 55 4.65 8.67 2.40
CA GLY A 55 5.94 9.05 3.00
C GLY A 55 6.68 7.90 3.71
N LEU A 56 6.11 6.71 3.77
CA LEU A 56 6.76 5.51 4.30
C LEU A 56 7.14 4.55 3.17
N THR A 57 8.20 3.78 3.39
CA THR A 57 8.69 2.75 2.48
C THR A 57 8.58 1.39 3.16
N CYS A 58 8.32 0.35 2.36
CA CYS A 58 8.29 -1.01 2.88
C CYS A 58 9.73 -1.54 2.95
N GLN A 59 10.30 -1.54 4.15
CA GLN A 59 11.65 -2.04 4.38
C GLN A 59 11.59 -3.54 4.68
N MET A 60 12.02 -4.34 3.70
CA MET A 60 12.13 -5.79 3.81
C MET A 60 13.54 -6.19 4.26
N GLU A 61 13.66 -7.38 4.83
CA GLU A 61 14.96 -7.97 5.18
C GLU A 61 15.83 -8.18 3.92
N PRO A 62 17.15 -7.89 3.94
CA PRO A 62 17.98 -8.09 2.77
C PRO A 62 17.89 -9.53 2.20
N GLY A 63 17.73 -9.63 0.88
CA GLY A 63 17.71 -10.92 0.17
C GLY A 63 16.38 -11.66 0.11
N VAL A 64 15.32 -11.13 0.75
CA VAL A 64 13.99 -11.74 0.65
C VAL A 64 13.25 -11.31 -0.62
N CYS A 65 13.47 -10.06 -1.07
CA CYS A 65 12.81 -9.57 -2.26
C CYS A 65 13.38 -10.22 -3.53
N GLY A 66 12.48 -10.66 -4.41
CA GLY A 66 12.83 -11.39 -5.64
C GLY A 66 13.12 -12.88 -5.43
N ARG A 67 13.10 -13.38 -4.18
CA ARG A 67 13.22 -14.81 -3.86
C ARG A 67 11.98 -15.39 -3.19
N ILE A 68 11.32 -14.59 -2.34
CA ILE A 68 10.10 -14.97 -1.62
C ILE A 68 8.95 -14.13 -2.19
N ALA A 69 7.93 -14.80 -2.75
CA ALA A 69 6.84 -14.14 -3.47
C ALA A 69 5.96 -13.27 -2.54
N ASP A 70 5.82 -13.70 -1.30
CA ASP A 70 5.07 -13.05 -0.22
C ASP A 70 6.00 -12.43 0.81
N ALA A 71 7.17 -11.94 0.39
CA ALA A 71 8.06 -11.19 1.23
C ALA A 71 7.33 -10.05 1.96
N ALA A 72 7.54 -9.97 3.27
CA ALA A 72 6.99 -8.93 4.12
C ALA A 72 8.12 -8.06 4.69
N GLY A 73 7.76 -6.85 5.10
CA GLY A 73 8.65 -5.89 5.72
C GLY A 73 7.93 -5.04 6.73
N VAL A 74 8.58 -3.94 7.12
CA VAL A 74 8.02 -2.96 8.05
C VAL A 74 7.97 -1.59 7.39
N CYS A 75 6.85 -0.89 7.57
CA CYS A 75 6.71 0.49 7.13
C CYS A 75 7.61 1.40 7.95
N ARG A 76 8.55 2.07 7.29
CA ARG A 76 9.51 2.99 7.92
C ARG A 76 9.67 4.24 7.08
N LYS A 77 10.04 5.36 7.70
CA LYS A 77 10.41 6.55 6.93
C LYS A 77 11.66 6.29 6.10
N ALA A 78 11.68 6.84 4.89
CA ALA A 78 12.89 6.86 4.08
C ALA A 78 13.96 7.77 4.74
N PRO A 79 15.22 7.34 4.81
CA PRO A 79 16.30 8.19 5.28
C PRO A 79 16.45 9.40 4.33
N GLN A 80 16.61 10.59 4.93
CA GLN A 80 16.76 11.85 4.17
C GLN A 80 18.23 12.21 3.94
N VAL A 81 19.13 11.65 4.76
CA VAL A 81 20.57 11.90 4.71
C VAL A 81 21.28 10.56 4.76
N CYS A 82 22.21 10.36 3.83
CA CYS A 82 23.04 9.17 3.76
C CYS A 82 24.52 9.53 3.76
N THR A 83 25.33 8.68 4.38
CA THR A 83 26.78 8.77 4.25
C THR A 83 27.20 8.51 2.80
N ARG A 84 28.31 9.09 2.37
CA ARG A 84 28.88 8.85 1.03
C ARG A 84 29.86 7.66 0.99
N ILE A 85 29.78 6.77 1.97
CA ILE A 85 30.62 5.56 2.01
C ILE A 85 30.14 4.63 0.89
N TYR A 86 31.05 4.26 0.00
CA TYR A 86 30.78 3.29 -1.06
C TYR A 86 30.81 1.87 -0.48
N LYS A 87 29.62 1.27 -0.37
CA LYS A 87 29.38 -0.11 0.08
C LYS A 87 28.19 -0.64 -0.73
N PRO A 88 28.41 -0.97 -2.02
CA PRO A 88 27.33 -1.11 -2.97
C PRO A 88 26.37 -2.24 -2.60
N VAL A 89 25.12 -2.07 -2.99
CA VAL A 89 24.05 -3.07 -2.84
C VAL A 89 23.23 -3.15 -4.12
N CYS A 90 22.68 -4.33 -4.37
CA CYS A 90 21.71 -4.53 -5.43
C CYS A 90 20.30 -4.37 -4.85
N GLY A 91 19.52 -3.45 -5.41
CA GLY A 91 18.13 -3.21 -5.01
C GLY A 91 17.18 -4.25 -5.58
N CYS A 92 16.00 -4.39 -4.96
CA CYS A 92 14.93 -5.25 -5.48
C CYS A 92 14.44 -4.82 -6.87
N ASP A 93 14.70 -3.57 -7.27
CA ASP A 93 14.39 -3.03 -8.59
C ASP A 93 15.48 -3.34 -9.63
N GLY A 94 16.51 -4.12 -9.26
CA GLY A 94 17.60 -4.52 -10.13
C GLY A 94 18.65 -3.42 -10.38
N LYS A 95 18.63 -2.32 -9.63
CA LYS A 95 19.65 -1.26 -9.74
C LYS A 95 20.69 -1.36 -8.63
N THR A 96 21.93 -1.03 -8.98
CA THR A 96 23.01 -0.84 -8.02
C THR A 96 22.85 0.50 -7.33
N TYR A 97 22.96 0.51 -6.00
CA TYR A 97 23.03 1.71 -5.17
C TYR A 97 24.39 1.80 -4.50
N GLY A 98 24.89 3.01 -4.24
CA GLY A 98 26.21 3.22 -3.64
C GLY A 98 26.31 2.67 -2.21
N ASN A 99 25.18 2.62 -1.50
CA ASN A 99 25.00 1.89 -0.24
C ASN A 99 23.52 1.63 0.09
N ALA A 100 23.28 0.85 1.15
CA ALA A 100 21.94 0.50 1.62
C ALA A 100 21.07 1.71 2.04
N CYS A 101 21.69 2.77 2.58
CA CYS A 101 20.95 3.99 2.93
C CYS A 101 20.41 4.67 1.66
N GLU A 102 21.23 4.80 0.62
CA GLU A 102 20.82 5.40 -0.65
C GLU A 102 19.69 4.60 -1.32
N ALA A 103 19.73 3.26 -1.25
CA ALA A 103 18.63 2.41 -1.70
C ALA A 103 17.34 2.69 -0.91
N ALA A 104 17.43 2.70 0.43
CA ALA A 104 16.28 2.97 1.30
C ALA A 104 15.72 4.40 1.13
N ALA A 105 16.57 5.39 0.86
CA ALA A 105 16.16 6.77 0.55
C ALA A 105 15.33 6.85 -0.75
N LYS A 106 15.54 5.91 -1.67
CA LYS A 106 14.72 5.73 -2.88
C LYS A 106 13.55 4.76 -2.68
N GLY A 107 13.34 4.29 -1.46
CA GLY A 107 12.28 3.33 -1.12
C GLY A 107 12.50 1.93 -1.65
N VAL A 108 13.76 1.58 -1.93
CA VAL A 108 14.13 0.27 -2.47
C VAL A 108 14.79 -0.57 -1.39
N SER A 109 14.24 -1.75 -1.13
CA SER A 109 14.87 -2.75 -0.27
C SER A 109 16.04 -3.44 -1.00
N VAL A 110 16.93 -4.09 -0.25
CA VAL A 110 18.13 -4.73 -0.79
C VAL A 110 17.86 -6.20 -1.11
N THR A 111 18.27 -6.67 -2.29
CA THR A 111 18.23 -8.10 -2.66
C THR A 111 19.59 -8.79 -2.46
N ALA A 112 20.70 -8.07 -2.56
CA ALA A 112 22.02 -8.62 -2.34
C ALA A 112 23.02 -7.54 -1.96
N GLU A 113 24.06 -7.93 -1.22
CA GLU A 113 25.27 -7.13 -1.06
C GLU A 113 26.07 -7.09 -2.37
N GLY A 114 26.83 -6.01 -2.56
CA GLY A 114 27.58 -5.75 -3.79
C GLY A 114 26.71 -5.17 -4.89
N GLU A 115 27.35 -4.85 -6.01
CA GLU A 115 26.64 -4.36 -7.19
C GLU A 115 25.73 -5.44 -7.79
N CYS A 116 24.69 -5.03 -8.53
CA CYS A 116 23.88 -5.97 -9.27
C CYS A 116 24.73 -6.68 -10.32
N LYS A 117 24.60 -8.01 -10.38
CA LYS A 117 25.21 -8.82 -11.44
C LYS A 117 24.41 -8.59 -12.72
N SER A 118 25.08 -8.28 -13.83
CA SER A 118 24.46 -8.29 -15.16
C SER A 118 23.90 -9.68 -15.42
N ARG A 119 22.60 -9.77 -15.66
CA ARG A 119 21.92 -11.03 -15.95
C ARG A 119 22.07 -11.38 -17.43
#